data_AF-A0A5J4PGF2-F1
#
_entry.id   AF-A0A5J4PGF2-F1
#
_cell.length_a   1.000
_cell.length_b   1.000
_cell.length_c   1.000
_cell.angle_alpha   90.00
_cell.angle_beta   90.00
_cell.angle_gamma   90.00
#
_symmetry.space_group_name_H-M   'P 1'
#
loop_
_entity.id
_entity.type
_entity.pdbx_description
1 polymer ?
#
loop_
_entity_poly.entity_id
_entity_poly.type
_entity_poly.pdbx_seq_one_letter_code
_entity_poly.pdbx_strand_id
1 'polypeptide(L)'
;YSGRVESEYVYYFKKDRPTPELLNFHISLKDSLQTKKTQFLPTSVVDPIQLNIACLELYTRATTACKENFDSLFVPFRCVASDVYHKKSMTLREGSLGDAVRASMSFPFVFKPIKINGVLAYDGGLYNNFPVDVMINEFKPDIIIGSVVVPEQVKAEENDLIGQITNMIVDRTDYTLPDSLGILMTFDYDNVGLLDFHKLDELHDNGYRHTMILMDSIKGRIHRRTDADSIRSERIAYRNTLPELRFKHIYIQGANPYQQEYIRK
;
A
#
# COMPACT_ATOMS: atom_id res chain seq x y z
N TYR A 1 4.15 -4.36 -19.78
CA TYR A 1 5.45 -4.84 -19.24
C TYR A 1 5.17 -6.10 -18.43
N SER A 2 5.65 -7.26 -18.85
CA SER A 2 5.20 -8.57 -18.34
C SER A 2 5.87 -9.02 -17.03
N GLY A 3 6.79 -8.22 -16.47
CA GLY A 3 7.46 -8.51 -15.18
C GLY A 3 8.29 -9.80 -15.16
N ARG A 4 8.39 -10.53 -16.28
CA ARG A 4 9.20 -11.73 -16.40
C ARG A 4 10.56 -11.33 -16.94
N VAL A 5 11.61 -11.61 -16.17
CA VAL A 5 12.98 -11.56 -16.69
C VAL A 5 13.06 -12.55 -17.84
N GLU A 6 13.28 -12.05 -19.06
CA GLU A 6 13.39 -12.91 -20.24
C GLU A 6 14.54 -13.90 -20.01
N SER A 7 14.34 -15.15 -20.42
CA SER A 7 15.23 -16.27 -20.10
C SER A 7 16.65 -16.09 -20.64
N GLU A 8 16.84 -15.19 -21.61
CA GLU A 8 18.12 -14.74 -22.13
C GLU A 8 18.96 -13.91 -21.13
N TYR A 9 18.32 -13.26 -20.15
CA TYR A 9 19.01 -12.47 -19.11
C TYR A 9 19.30 -13.27 -17.83
N VAL A 10 18.96 -14.57 -17.78
CA VAL A 10 19.27 -15.45 -16.65
C VAL A 10 20.65 -16.09 -16.89
N TYR A 11 21.67 -15.60 -16.19
CA TYR A 11 23.03 -16.12 -16.25
C TYR A 11 23.11 -17.64 -16.03
N TYR A 12 23.92 -18.32 -16.84
CA TYR A 12 24.10 -19.79 -16.85
C TYR A 12 24.39 -20.43 -15.48
N PHE A 13 25.05 -19.72 -14.56
CA PHE A 13 25.37 -20.23 -13.21
C PHE A 13 24.18 -20.24 -12.23
N LYS A 14 23.06 -19.58 -12.58
CA LYS A 14 21.81 -19.62 -11.82
C LYS A 14 20.78 -20.58 -12.43
N LYS A 15 21.14 -21.26 -13.53
CA LYS A 15 20.28 -22.23 -14.19
C LYS A 15 20.47 -23.57 -13.50
N ASP A 16 19.41 -24.07 -12.86
CA ASP A 16 19.41 -25.43 -12.33
C ASP A 16 19.68 -26.43 -13.48
N ARG A 17 20.45 -27.49 -13.17
CA ARG A 17 20.73 -28.53 -14.17
C ARG A 17 19.42 -29.20 -14.55
N PRO A 18 19.13 -29.41 -15.85
CA PRO A 18 17.92 -30.11 -16.26
C PRO A 18 17.96 -31.55 -15.73
N THR A 19 17.08 -31.85 -14.78
CA THR A 19 16.82 -33.20 -14.30
C THR A 19 15.42 -33.63 -14.77
N PRO A 20 15.18 -34.93 -15.00
CA PRO A 20 13.85 -35.44 -15.38
C PRO A 20 12.86 -35.49 -14.20
N GLU A 21 13.15 -34.83 -13.08
CA GLU A 21 12.32 -34.84 -11.88
C GLU A 21 11.19 -33.81 -12.00
N LEU A 22 9.94 -34.29 -12.08
CA LEU A 22 8.75 -33.43 -12.23
C LEU A 22 8.23 -32.87 -10.89
N LEU A 23 8.47 -33.58 -9.78
CA LEU A 23 8.23 -33.15 -8.39
C LEU A 23 9.12 -33.96 -7.44
N ASN A 24 9.75 -33.30 -6.46
CA ASN A 24 10.54 -33.98 -5.42
C ASN A 24 10.02 -33.57 -4.03
N PHE A 25 9.34 -34.48 -3.33
CA PHE A 25 8.90 -34.29 -1.94
C PHE A 25 9.89 -35.00 -1.01
N HIS A 26 10.77 -34.24 -0.36
CA HIS A 26 11.58 -34.75 0.74
C HIS A 26 10.83 -34.59 2.06
N ILE A 27 10.12 -35.64 2.47
CA ILE A 27 9.57 -35.72 3.83
C ILE A 27 10.66 -36.32 4.73
N SER A 28 11.42 -35.47 5.41
CA SER A 28 12.30 -35.91 6.50
C SER A 28 11.46 -36.14 7.75
N LEU A 29 11.24 -37.40 8.13
CA LEU A 29 10.56 -37.80 9.37
C LEU A 29 11.48 -37.86 10.60
N LYS A 30 12.68 -37.29 10.53
CA LYS A 30 13.57 -37.13 11.69
C LYS A 30 14.13 -35.70 11.71
N ASP A 31 14.04 -35.08 12.88
CA ASP A 31 14.31 -33.67 13.22
C ASP A 31 13.34 -32.62 12.66
N SER A 32 12.30 -32.34 13.45
CA SER A 32 11.20 -31.42 13.15
C SER A 32 11.45 -29.95 13.50
N LEU A 33 12.70 -29.49 13.67
CA LEU A 33 12.95 -28.11 14.15
C LEU A 33 13.89 -27.23 13.33
N GLN A 34 14.51 -27.69 12.24
CA GLN A 34 15.41 -26.80 11.47
C GLN A 34 15.54 -27.14 9.97
N THR A 35 14.47 -27.65 9.35
CA THR A 35 14.44 -27.92 7.91
C THR A 35 13.79 -26.76 7.15
N LYS A 36 14.54 -26.20 6.20
CA LYS A 36 14.16 -25.13 5.26
C LYS A 36 12.71 -25.32 4.81
N LYS A 37 11.83 -24.39 5.23
CA LYS A 37 10.40 -24.36 4.88
C LYS A 37 10.23 -24.55 3.37
N THR A 38 9.69 -25.69 2.96
CA THR A 38 9.05 -25.85 1.66
C THR A 38 7.91 -24.82 1.62
N GLN A 39 8.14 -23.73 0.88
CA GLN A 39 7.27 -22.57 0.87
C GLN A 39 6.20 -22.78 -0.21
N PHE A 40 5.14 -23.51 0.14
CA PHE A 40 4.06 -23.87 -0.79
C PHE A 40 3.19 -22.70 -1.22
N LEU A 41 3.31 -21.53 -0.57
CA LEU A 41 2.56 -20.33 -0.88
C LEU A 41 3.49 -19.20 -1.34
N PRO A 42 3.22 -18.52 -2.46
CA PRO A 42 3.99 -17.35 -2.87
C PRO A 42 3.84 -16.25 -1.81
N THR A 43 4.94 -15.56 -1.48
CA THR A 43 4.92 -14.49 -0.46
C THR A 43 4.31 -13.19 -0.97
N SER A 44 4.33 -12.97 -2.27
CA SER A 44 3.74 -11.82 -2.96
C SER A 44 3.62 -12.12 -4.45
N VAL A 45 2.61 -11.54 -5.10
CA VAL A 45 2.41 -11.61 -6.56
C VAL A 45 3.17 -10.47 -7.25
N VAL A 46 3.30 -9.32 -6.59
CA VAL A 46 3.97 -8.13 -7.14
C VAL A 46 5.43 -8.06 -6.68
N ASP A 47 6.31 -7.59 -7.56
CA ASP A 47 7.73 -7.37 -7.26
C ASP A 47 7.90 -6.23 -6.25
N PRO A 48 8.43 -6.51 -5.04
CA PRO A 48 8.64 -5.49 -4.03
C PRO A 48 9.67 -4.43 -4.43
N ILE A 49 10.64 -4.74 -5.31
CA ILE A 49 11.71 -3.81 -5.68
C ILE A 49 11.14 -2.64 -6.47
N GLN A 50 10.35 -2.92 -7.51
CA GLN A 50 9.74 -1.88 -8.35
C GLN A 50 8.82 -0.98 -7.53
N LEU A 51 8.01 -1.57 -6.66
CA LEU A 51 7.11 -0.82 -5.78
C LEU A 51 7.89 0.07 -4.80
N ASN A 52 8.98 -0.43 -4.23
CA ASN A 52 9.82 0.35 -3.31
C ASN A 52 10.51 1.52 -4.02
N ILE A 53 10.99 1.32 -5.26
CA ILE A 53 11.57 2.40 -6.08
C ILE A 53 10.51 3.47 -6.38
N ALA A 54 9.30 3.07 -6.79
CA ALA A 54 8.21 4.00 -7.02
C ALA A 54 7.84 4.80 -5.75
N CYS A 55 7.73 4.12 -4.60
CA CYS A 55 7.48 4.80 -3.32
C CYS A 55 8.61 5.78 -2.95
N LEU A 56 9.87 5.39 -3.19
CA LEU A 56 11.02 6.27 -2.97
C LEU A 56 10.92 7.52 -3.85
N GLU A 57 10.66 7.37 -5.15
CA GLU A 57 10.57 8.49 -6.09
C GLU A 57 9.41 9.45 -5.76
N LEU A 58 8.25 8.90 -5.39
CA LEU A 58 7.06 9.70 -5.11
C LEU A 58 7.14 10.44 -3.78
N TYR A 59 7.64 9.78 -2.72
CA TYR A 59 7.45 10.27 -1.36
C TYR A 59 8.69 10.86 -0.70
N THR A 60 9.91 10.53 -1.14
CA THR A 60 11.15 10.96 -0.43
C THR A 60 11.25 12.47 -0.30
N ARG A 61 10.93 13.22 -1.37
CA ARG A 61 10.99 14.69 -1.34
C ARG A 61 10.04 15.28 -0.31
N ALA A 62 8.83 14.71 -0.21
CA ALA A 62 7.82 15.13 0.76
C ALA A 62 8.23 14.73 2.20
N THR A 63 8.71 13.50 2.41
CA THR A 63 9.27 13.03 3.69
C THR A 63 10.34 13.98 4.22
N THR A 64 11.29 14.38 3.37
CA THR A 64 12.36 15.30 3.78
C THR A 64 11.84 16.70 4.05
N ALA A 65 10.95 17.22 3.20
CA ALA A 65 10.39 18.57 3.37
C ALA A 65 9.57 18.70 4.67
N CYS A 66 8.78 17.68 5.02
CA CYS A 66 8.01 17.65 6.25
C CYS A 66 8.83 17.21 7.48
N LYS A 67 10.14 16.95 7.32
CA LYS A 67 11.05 16.46 8.37
C LYS A 67 10.49 15.25 9.09
N GLU A 68 9.96 14.30 8.32
CA GLU A 68 9.35 13.07 8.82
C GLU A 68 8.13 13.31 9.73
N ASN A 69 7.53 14.50 9.76
CA ASN A 69 6.29 14.77 10.49
C ASN A 69 5.14 15.01 9.51
N PHE A 70 4.14 14.14 9.48
CA PHE A 70 3.06 14.21 8.49
C PHE A 70 2.09 15.38 8.73
N ASP A 71 2.11 16.01 9.92
CA ASP A 71 1.37 17.25 10.17
C ASP A 71 1.98 18.45 9.43
N SER A 72 3.25 18.35 9.00
CA SER A 72 3.96 19.40 8.26
C SER A 72 3.84 19.28 6.73
N LEU A 73 3.06 18.32 6.23
CA LEU A 73 2.72 18.22 4.81
C LEU A 73 1.76 19.35 4.41
N PHE A 74 1.64 19.63 3.11
CA PHE A 74 0.70 20.64 2.60
C PHE A 74 -0.75 20.41 3.08
N VAL A 75 -1.15 19.14 3.16
CA VAL A 75 -2.34 18.70 3.90
C VAL A 75 -1.86 17.70 4.95
N PRO A 76 -2.15 17.93 6.25
CA PRO A 76 -1.84 16.97 7.30
C PRO A 76 -2.39 15.58 6.98
N PHE A 77 -1.59 14.55 7.25
CA PHE A 77 -1.88 13.18 6.79
C PHE A 77 -1.70 12.15 7.91
N ARG A 78 -2.53 11.10 7.88
CA ARG A 78 -2.36 9.87 8.65
C ARG A 78 -2.47 8.69 7.70
N CYS A 79 -1.59 7.71 7.89
CA CYS A 79 -1.59 6.49 7.12
C CYS A 79 -1.89 5.33 8.06
N VAL A 80 -2.85 4.48 7.71
CA VAL A 80 -3.23 3.33 8.56
C VAL A 80 -2.62 2.06 7.98
N ALA A 81 -1.88 1.35 8.80
CA ALA A 81 -1.36 0.02 8.53
C ALA A 81 -1.87 -0.97 9.58
N SER A 82 -1.51 -2.24 9.45
CA SER A 82 -1.96 -3.30 10.35
C SER A 82 -0.80 -4.09 10.95
N ASP A 83 -0.86 -4.28 12.26
CA ASP A 83 0.00 -5.21 12.99
C ASP A 83 -0.76 -6.54 13.15
N VAL A 84 -0.46 -7.50 12.28
CA VAL A 84 -1.13 -8.81 12.27
C VAL A 84 -0.75 -9.66 13.50
N TYR A 85 0.41 -9.40 14.12
CA TYR A 85 0.83 -10.15 15.30
C TYR A 85 0.01 -9.74 16.53
N HIS A 86 -0.15 -8.44 16.75
CA HIS A 86 -0.96 -7.91 17.85
C HIS A 86 -2.44 -7.72 17.51
N LYS A 87 -2.85 -8.00 16.27
CA LYS A 87 -4.21 -7.82 15.73
C LYS A 87 -4.76 -6.42 15.99
N LYS A 88 -4.02 -5.40 15.58
CA LYS A 88 -4.41 -4.00 15.79
C LYS A 88 -4.01 -3.12 14.62
N SER A 89 -4.77 -2.04 14.43
CA SER A 89 -4.40 -0.96 13.53
C SER A 89 -3.18 -0.20 14.05
N MET A 90 -2.40 0.33 13.12
CA MET A 90 -1.22 1.15 13.34
C MET A 90 -1.43 2.48 12.62
N THR A 91 -1.66 3.56 13.36
CA THR A 91 -1.77 4.91 12.80
C THR A 91 -0.37 5.52 12.69
N LEU A 92 0.10 5.70 11.46
CA LEU A 92 1.39 6.29 11.13
C LEU A 92 1.20 7.79 10.89
N ARG A 93 1.92 8.59 11.68
CA ARG A 93 1.90 10.07 11.67
C ARG A 93 3.27 10.70 11.43
N GLU A 94 4.31 9.89 11.44
CA GLU A 94 5.70 10.33 11.33
C GLU A 94 6.59 9.23 10.73
N GLY A 95 7.83 9.59 10.38
CA GLY A 95 8.82 8.74 9.73
C GLY A 95 8.84 8.89 8.22
N SER A 96 9.26 7.83 7.53
CA SER A 96 9.27 7.75 6.07
C SER A 96 7.85 7.67 5.52
N LEU A 97 7.38 8.71 4.83
CA LEU A 97 6.06 8.73 4.18
C LEU A 97 5.94 7.59 3.15
N GLY A 98 7.03 7.31 2.44
CA GLY A 98 7.07 6.21 1.47
C GLY A 98 6.89 4.85 2.12
N ASP A 99 7.54 4.59 3.26
CA ASP A 99 7.36 3.34 3.99
C ASP A 99 5.95 3.25 4.61
N ALA A 100 5.42 4.36 5.13
CA ALA A 100 4.07 4.39 5.68
C ALA A 100 3.02 4.00 4.62
N VAL A 101 3.08 4.65 3.45
CA VAL A 101 2.17 4.35 2.33
C VAL A 101 2.42 2.93 1.78
N ARG A 102 3.68 2.50 1.67
CA ARG A 102 4.06 1.14 1.24
C ARG A 102 3.53 0.05 2.17
N ALA A 103 3.55 0.28 3.49
CA ALA A 103 2.97 -0.62 4.48
C ALA A 103 1.44 -0.64 4.40
N SER A 104 0.81 0.53 4.32
CA SER A 104 -0.64 0.68 4.24
C SER A 104 -1.29 0.00 3.03
N MET A 105 -0.54 -0.21 1.93
CA MET A 105 -0.98 -0.97 0.75
C MET A 105 -0.47 -2.43 0.70
N SER A 106 0.17 -2.93 1.78
CA SER A 106 0.80 -4.27 1.79
C SER A 106 -0.21 -5.39 2.01
N PHE A 107 -1.16 -5.54 1.09
CA PHE A 107 -2.20 -6.57 1.22
C PHE A 107 -1.59 -7.98 1.19
N PRO A 108 -1.95 -8.87 2.14
CA PRO A 108 -1.40 -10.22 2.22
C PRO A 108 -1.50 -10.97 0.89
N PHE A 109 -0.49 -11.81 0.61
CA PHE A 109 -0.36 -12.63 -0.61
C PHE A 109 -0.15 -11.85 -1.92
N VAL A 110 -0.56 -10.58 -1.99
CA VAL A 110 -0.38 -9.73 -3.18
C VAL A 110 0.92 -8.94 -3.08
N PHE A 111 1.13 -8.26 -1.95
CA PHE A 111 2.29 -7.41 -1.71
C PHE A 111 3.08 -7.91 -0.50
N LYS A 112 4.41 -7.91 -0.63
CA LYS A 112 5.27 -8.33 0.49
C LYS A 112 5.18 -7.27 1.62
N PRO A 113 4.93 -7.66 2.88
CA PRO A 113 4.94 -6.73 4.00
C PRO A 113 6.33 -6.18 4.26
N ILE A 114 6.39 -5.01 4.89
CA ILE A 114 7.63 -4.35 5.30
C ILE A 114 7.70 -4.21 6.83
N LYS A 115 8.87 -3.92 7.38
CA LYS A 115 9.01 -3.66 8.80
C LYS A 115 9.00 -2.17 9.09
N ILE A 116 8.13 -1.73 9.99
CA ILE A 116 8.13 -0.38 10.56
C ILE A 116 8.40 -0.51 12.06
N ASN A 117 9.49 0.11 12.54
CA ASN A 117 9.91 0.07 13.94
C ASN A 117 9.99 -1.37 14.50
N GLY A 118 10.47 -2.31 13.69
CA GLY A 118 10.59 -3.73 14.06
C GLY A 118 9.31 -4.56 13.92
N VAL A 119 8.15 -3.93 13.74
CA VAL A 119 6.85 -4.58 13.53
C VAL A 119 6.65 -4.89 12.05
N LEU A 120 6.20 -6.09 11.73
CA LEU A 120 5.83 -6.44 10.35
C LEU A 120 4.46 -5.83 10.03
N ALA A 121 4.47 -4.80 9.19
CA ALA A 121 3.30 -3.99 8.86
C ALA A 121 2.65 -4.48 7.56
N TYR A 122 1.33 -4.63 7.62
CA TYR A 122 0.45 -5.03 6.52
C TYR A 122 -0.53 -3.91 6.18
N ASP A 123 -1.33 -4.14 5.16
CA ASP A 123 -2.38 -3.25 4.71
C ASP A 123 -3.32 -2.78 5.83
N GLY A 124 -3.67 -1.48 5.84
CA GLY A 124 -4.54 -0.90 6.85
C GLY A 124 -5.96 -1.49 6.84
N GLY A 125 -6.40 -1.97 5.69
CA GLY A 125 -7.71 -2.56 5.48
C GLY A 125 -7.94 -3.88 6.22
N LEU A 126 -6.91 -4.49 6.80
CA LEU A 126 -7.08 -5.68 7.64
C LEU A 126 -7.79 -5.37 8.96
N TYR A 127 -7.53 -4.21 9.59
CA TYR A 127 -8.07 -3.90 10.93
C TYR A 127 -8.77 -2.54 11.03
N ASN A 128 -8.52 -1.62 10.11
CA ASN A 128 -9.23 -0.35 10.08
C ASN A 128 -9.27 0.21 8.64
N ASN A 129 -10.19 -0.35 7.83
CA ASN A 129 -10.34 0.03 6.41
C ASN A 129 -11.10 1.36 6.20
N PHE A 130 -11.78 1.85 7.23
CA PHE A 130 -12.51 3.12 7.18
C PHE A 130 -12.24 3.95 8.44
N PRO A 131 -11.06 4.61 8.51
CA PRO A 131 -10.51 5.17 9.75
C PRO A 131 -11.13 6.52 10.15
N VAL A 132 -12.46 6.55 10.28
CA VAL A 132 -13.22 7.71 10.77
C VAL A 132 -12.80 8.06 12.21
N ASP A 133 -12.50 7.05 13.02
CA ASP A 133 -11.99 7.22 14.38
C ASP A 133 -10.67 8.01 14.40
N VAL A 134 -9.75 7.70 13.49
CA VAL A 134 -8.48 8.43 13.33
C VAL A 134 -8.75 9.87 12.93
N MET A 135 -9.67 10.10 11.98
CA MET A 135 -10.03 11.46 11.55
C MET A 135 -10.57 12.30 12.72
N ILE A 136 -11.47 11.74 13.52
CA ILE A 136 -12.07 12.41 14.68
C ILE A 136 -11.01 12.69 15.75
N ASN A 137 -10.18 11.71 16.09
CA ASN A 137 -9.26 11.82 17.21
C ASN A 137 -8.03 12.69 16.91
N GLU A 138 -7.48 12.59 15.70
CA GLU A 138 -6.24 13.25 15.32
C GLU A 138 -6.46 14.65 14.74
N PHE A 139 -7.49 14.83 13.90
CA PHE A 139 -7.71 16.08 13.17
C PHE A 139 -8.88 16.91 13.70
N LYS A 140 -9.89 16.26 14.30
CA LYS A 140 -11.11 16.91 14.82
C LYS A 140 -11.75 17.86 13.79
N PRO A 141 -12.02 17.40 12.56
CA PRO A 141 -12.57 18.26 11.52
C PRO A 141 -14.03 18.64 11.83
N ASP A 142 -14.47 19.79 11.34
CA ASP A 142 -15.88 20.19 11.40
C ASP A 142 -16.79 19.27 10.57
N ILE A 143 -16.23 18.68 9.52
CA ILE A 143 -16.92 17.78 8.60
C ILE A 143 -15.96 16.75 8.01
N ILE A 144 -16.43 15.51 7.90
CA ILE A 144 -15.73 14.41 7.25
C ILE A 144 -16.38 14.12 5.90
N ILE A 145 -15.57 13.94 4.86
CA ILE A 145 -16.02 13.38 3.59
C ILE A 145 -15.50 11.95 3.54
N GLY A 146 -16.41 10.97 3.65
CA GLY A 146 -16.10 9.55 3.57
C GLY A 146 -16.24 9.04 2.14
N SER A 147 -15.29 8.24 1.70
CA SER A 147 -15.34 7.55 0.40
C SER A 147 -15.14 6.06 0.64
N VAL A 148 -16.19 5.27 0.39
CA VAL A 148 -16.20 3.81 0.58
C VAL A 148 -16.17 3.15 -0.77
N VAL A 149 -15.07 2.46 -1.05
CA VAL A 149 -14.83 1.71 -2.29
C VAL A 149 -14.51 0.29 -1.88
N VAL A 150 -15.54 -0.51 -1.63
CA VAL A 150 -15.39 -1.88 -1.14
C VAL A 150 -16.33 -2.75 -1.94
N PRO A 151 -15.83 -3.79 -2.63
CA PRO A 151 -16.70 -4.76 -3.28
C PRO A 151 -17.50 -5.52 -2.22
N GLU A 152 -18.71 -5.98 -2.56
CA GLU A 152 -19.49 -6.81 -1.66
C GLU A 152 -18.65 -8.01 -1.19
N GLN A 153 -18.73 -8.40 0.10
CA GLN A 153 -17.91 -9.49 0.63
C GLN A 153 -18.24 -10.80 -0.09
N VAL A 154 -17.40 -11.16 -1.08
CA VAL A 154 -17.51 -12.43 -1.77
C VAL A 154 -17.21 -13.53 -0.77
N LYS A 155 -18.19 -14.40 -0.51
CA LYS A 155 -17.97 -15.61 0.29
C LYS A 155 -16.87 -16.42 -0.42
N ALA A 156 -15.75 -16.64 0.28
CA ALA A 156 -14.69 -17.49 -0.26
C ALA A 156 -15.27 -18.88 -0.57
N GLU A 157 -15.01 -19.36 -1.79
CA GLU A 157 -15.42 -20.70 -2.20
C GLU A 157 -14.64 -21.77 -1.42
N GLU A 158 -15.18 -22.99 -1.35
CA GLU A 158 -14.58 -24.11 -0.60
C GLU A 158 -13.13 -24.40 -1.02
N ASN A 159 -12.81 -24.19 -2.30
CA ASN A 159 -11.49 -24.43 -2.86
C ASN A 159 -10.55 -23.21 -2.84
N ASP A 160 -11.03 -22.02 -2.41
CA ASP A 160 -10.21 -20.81 -2.30
C ASP A 160 -9.61 -20.67 -0.90
N LEU A 161 -8.52 -21.40 -0.68
CA LEU A 161 -7.79 -21.38 0.59
C LEU A 161 -7.23 -19.98 0.93
N ILE A 162 -6.82 -19.20 -0.09
CA ILE A 162 -6.28 -17.86 0.11
C ILE A 162 -7.37 -16.89 0.54
N GLY A 163 -8.53 -16.93 -0.12
CA GLY A 163 -9.71 -16.16 0.28
C GLY A 163 -10.20 -16.53 1.68
N GLN A 164 -10.21 -17.81 2.03
CA GLN A 164 -10.59 -18.27 3.37
C GLN A 164 -9.63 -17.74 4.47
N ILE A 165 -8.32 -17.85 4.26
CA ILE A 165 -7.33 -17.30 5.21
C ILE A 165 -7.44 -15.78 5.29
N THR A 166 -7.66 -15.12 4.17
CA THR A 166 -7.84 -13.66 4.12
C THR A 166 -9.07 -13.23 4.92
N ASN A 167 -10.20 -13.89 4.74
CA ASN A 167 -11.43 -13.65 5.50
C ASN A 167 -11.30 -13.94 7.01
N MET A 168 -10.36 -14.80 7.41
CA MET A 168 -10.05 -15.05 8.82
C MET A 168 -9.15 -13.98 9.45
N ILE A 169 -8.37 -13.24 8.66
CA ILE A 169 -7.42 -12.24 9.15
C ILE A 169 -8.01 -10.83 9.09
N VAL A 170 -8.86 -10.55 8.09
CA VAL A 170 -9.54 -9.26 7.91
C VAL A 170 -10.67 -9.13 8.93
N ASP A 171 -10.63 -8.07 9.73
CA ASP A 171 -11.69 -7.72 10.66
C ASP A 171 -12.88 -7.07 9.95
N ARG A 172 -14.05 -7.16 10.58
CA ARG A 172 -15.24 -6.44 10.12
C ARG A 172 -15.00 -4.94 10.29
N THR A 173 -15.11 -4.20 9.19
CA THR A 173 -15.07 -2.75 9.21
C THR A 173 -16.48 -2.18 9.24
N ASP A 174 -16.72 -1.22 10.12
CA ASP A 174 -17.91 -0.38 10.09
C ASP A 174 -17.69 0.78 9.11
N TYR A 175 -18.45 0.78 8.01
CA TYR A 175 -18.39 1.82 6.98
C TYR A 175 -19.42 2.94 7.19
N THR A 176 -20.01 3.03 8.38
CA THR A 176 -20.97 4.09 8.69
C THR A 176 -20.25 5.40 9.00
N LEU A 177 -20.86 6.50 8.55
CA LEU A 177 -20.49 7.85 8.92
C LEU A 177 -21.80 8.56 9.29
N PRO A 178 -22.00 8.92 10.57
CA PRO A 178 -23.18 9.65 10.98
C PRO A 178 -23.35 10.94 10.16
N ASP A 179 -24.59 11.21 9.73
CA ASP A 179 -24.91 12.42 8.96
C ASP A 179 -24.51 13.70 9.70
N SER A 180 -24.48 13.69 11.03
CA SER A 180 -24.02 14.82 11.84
C SER A 180 -22.52 15.09 11.72
N LEU A 181 -21.71 14.09 11.36
CA LEU A 181 -20.26 14.19 11.25
C LEU A 181 -19.78 14.44 9.82
N GLY A 182 -20.59 14.11 8.81
CA GLY A 182 -20.05 14.12 7.45
C GLY A 182 -20.99 13.71 6.34
N ILE A 183 -20.40 13.63 5.15
CA ILE A 183 -21.02 13.14 3.92
C ILE A 183 -20.34 11.83 3.56
N LEU A 184 -21.12 10.77 3.39
CA LEU A 184 -20.64 9.46 2.96
C LEU A 184 -20.91 9.28 1.45
N MET A 185 -19.89 8.89 0.71
CA MET A 185 -19.98 8.50 -0.69
C MET A 185 -19.63 7.01 -0.78
N THR A 186 -20.56 6.22 -1.30
CA THR A 186 -20.38 4.77 -1.44
C THR A 186 -20.37 4.41 -2.92
N PHE A 187 -19.35 3.67 -3.31
CA PHE A 187 -19.14 3.23 -4.68
C PHE A 187 -19.22 1.71 -4.73
N ASP A 188 -20.05 1.22 -5.64
CA ASP A 188 -20.24 -0.20 -5.87
C ASP A 188 -19.48 -0.64 -7.12
N TYR A 189 -18.62 -1.65 -6.95
CA TYR A 189 -17.73 -2.18 -7.98
C TYR A 189 -17.61 -3.71 -7.89
N ASP A 190 -18.74 -4.41 -7.98
CA ASP A 190 -18.79 -5.89 -7.94
C ASP A 190 -17.88 -6.60 -8.94
N ASN A 191 -17.57 -5.97 -10.07
CA ASN A 191 -16.83 -6.57 -11.18
C ASN A 191 -15.41 -6.01 -11.35
N VAL A 192 -14.80 -5.47 -10.29
CA VAL A 192 -13.46 -4.86 -10.36
C VAL A 192 -12.53 -5.56 -9.39
N GLY A 193 -11.55 -6.27 -9.95
CA GLY A 193 -10.49 -6.91 -9.17
C GLY A 193 -9.40 -5.93 -8.73
N LEU A 194 -8.62 -6.32 -7.71
CA LEU A 194 -7.50 -5.52 -7.18
C LEU A 194 -6.45 -5.13 -8.23
N LEU A 195 -6.29 -5.94 -9.28
CA LEU A 195 -5.27 -5.76 -10.33
C LEU A 195 -5.87 -5.32 -11.68
N ASP A 196 -7.13 -4.88 -11.72
CA ASP A 196 -7.82 -4.42 -12.94
C ASP A 196 -7.41 -3.00 -13.36
N PHE A 197 -6.11 -2.74 -13.48
CA PHE A 197 -5.56 -1.42 -13.83
C PHE A 197 -6.02 -0.90 -15.20
N HIS A 198 -6.51 -1.78 -16.08
CA HIS A 198 -7.06 -1.41 -17.38
C HIS A 198 -8.41 -0.66 -17.28
N LYS A 199 -9.09 -0.70 -16.13
CA LYS A 199 -10.35 0.01 -15.87
C LYS A 199 -10.14 1.38 -15.21
N LEU A 200 -8.90 1.84 -15.06
CA LEU A 200 -8.57 3.04 -14.30
C LEU A 200 -9.37 4.29 -14.73
N ASP A 201 -9.46 4.54 -16.03
CA ASP A 201 -10.16 5.71 -16.58
C ASP A 201 -11.66 5.67 -16.24
N GLU A 202 -12.28 4.50 -16.37
CA GLU A 202 -13.69 4.28 -16.01
C GLU A 202 -13.94 4.53 -14.52
N LEU A 203 -13.07 3.97 -13.66
CA LEU A 203 -13.17 4.13 -12.20
C LEU A 203 -13.00 5.59 -11.78
N HIS A 204 -12.03 6.29 -12.38
CA HIS A 204 -11.81 7.71 -12.18
C HIS A 204 -13.06 8.53 -12.54
N ASP A 205 -13.61 8.32 -13.74
CA ASP A 205 -14.76 9.10 -14.23
C ASP A 205 -16.02 8.83 -13.40
N ASN A 206 -16.20 7.59 -12.94
CA ASN A 206 -17.27 7.21 -12.02
C ASN A 206 -17.14 7.94 -10.67
N GLY A 207 -15.94 7.95 -10.09
CA GLY A 207 -15.61 8.68 -8.86
C GLY A 207 -15.92 10.18 -8.99
N TYR A 208 -15.45 10.79 -10.07
CA TYR A 208 -15.66 12.21 -10.35
C TYR A 208 -17.14 12.56 -10.50
N ARG A 209 -17.87 11.83 -11.35
CA ARG A 209 -19.29 12.09 -11.61
C ARG A 209 -20.15 11.97 -10.35
N HIS A 210 -19.94 10.91 -9.57
CA HIS A 210 -20.68 10.70 -8.33
C HIS A 210 -20.43 11.84 -7.33
N THR A 211 -19.17 12.26 -7.19
CA THR A 211 -18.80 13.40 -6.34
C THR A 211 -19.46 14.70 -6.82
N MET A 212 -19.54 14.92 -8.14
CA MET A 212 -20.19 16.10 -8.71
C MET A 212 -21.70 16.14 -8.45
N ILE A 213 -22.38 14.99 -8.41
CA ILE A 213 -23.81 14.91 -8.05
C ILE A 213 -24.03 15.39 -6.61
N LEU A 214 -23.10 15.10 -5.70
CA LEU A 214 -23.17 15.49 -4.29
C LEU A 214 -22.59 16.88 -4.01
N MET A 215 -22.15 17.60 -5.04
CA MET A 215 -21.44 18.88 -4.88
C MET A 215 -22.28 19.94 -4.16
N ASP A 216 -23.59 19.97 -4.38
CA ASP A 216 -24.48 20.90 -3.69
C ASP A 216 -24.56 20.60 -2.18
N SER A 217 -24.65 19.33 -1.80
CA SER A 217 -24.59 18.89 -0.41
C SER A 217 -23.25 19.22 0.24
N ILE A 218 -22.14 18.98 -0.48
CA ILE A 218 -20.78 19.30 -0.01
C ILE A 218 -20.65 20.81 0.23
N LYS A 219 -21.04 21.64 -0.74
CA LYS A 219 -21.01 23.11 -0.63
C LYS A 219 -21.97 23.64 0.43
N GLY A 220 -23.07 22.94 0.68
CA GLY A 220 -24.05 23.28 1.72
C GLY A 220 -23.51 23.11 3.14
N ARG A 221 -22.61 22.14 3.37
CA ARG A 221 -22.05 21.87 4.71
C ARG A 221 -20.66 22.45 4.94
N ILE A 222 -19.85 22.60 3.89
CA ILE A 222 -18.57 23.30 3.98
C ILE A 222 -18.85 24.77 3.68
N HIS A 223 -18.70 25.66 4.67
CA HIS A 223 -18.94 27.10 4.47
C HIS A 223 -17.67 27.88 4.15
N ARG A 224 -16.50 27.41 4.59
CA ARG A 224 -15.22 28.05 4.28
C ARG A 224 -15.01 28.06 2.76
N ARG A 225 -14.62 29.22 2.22
CA ARG A 225 -14.23 29.39 0.82
C ARG A 225 -12.81 29.94 0.78
N THR A 226 -12.01 29.40 -0.13
CA THR A 226 -10.70 29.96 -0.45
C THR A 226 -10.63 30.12 -1.95
N ASP A 227 -9.99 31.19 -2.39
CA ASP A 227 -9.74 31.43 -3.81
C ASP A 227 -8.84 30.34 -4.41
N ALA A 228 -9.18 29.92 -5.64
CA ALA A 228 -8.50 28.81 -6.30
C ALA A 228 -7.06 29.18 -6.70
N ASP A 229 -6.83 30.43 -7.11
CA ASP A 229 -5.50 30.90 -7.52
C ASP A 229 -4.59 31.09 -6.31
N SER A 230 -5.13 31.50 -5.16
CA SER A 230 -4.43 31.52 -3.88
C SER A 230 -3.94 30.11 -3.48
N ILE A 231 -4.83 29.11 -3.44
CA ILE A 231 -4.45 27.72 -3.12
C ILE A 231 -3.44 27.17 -4.13
N ARG A 232 -3.61 27.49 -5.42
CA ARG A 232 -2.67 27.07 -6.47
C ARG A 232 -1.28 27.68 -6.22
N SER A 233 -1.22 28.95 -5.85
CA SER A 233 0.03 29.65 -5.55
C SER A 233 0.73 29.05 -4.33
N GLU A 234 -0.02 28.76 -3.26
CA GLU A 234 0.51 28.08 -2.07
C GLU A 234 1.05 26.68 -2.39
N ARG A 235 0.34 25.90 -3.22
CA ARG A 235 0.81 24.58 -3.69
C ARG A 235 2.10 24.70 -4.50
N ILE A 236 2.22 25.70 -5.37
CA ILE A 236 3.44 25.93 -6.14
C ILE A 236 4.59 26.29 -5.19
N ALA A 237 4.35 27.20 -4.24
CA ALA A 237 5.34 27.57 -3.23
C ALA A 237 5.81 26.34 -2.43
N TYR A 238 4.90 25.50 -1.93
CA TYR A 238 5.22 24.25 -1.24
C TYR A 238 5.99 23.27 -2.14
N ARG A 239 5.60 23.11 -3.41
CA ARG A 239 6.33 22.24 -4.35
C ARG A 239 7.75 22.74 -4.61
N ASN A 240 7.97 24.05 -4.58
CA ASN A 240 9.29 24.65 -4.72
C ASN A 240 10.17 24.47 -3.48
N THR A 241 9.60 24.22 -2.30
CA THR A 241 10.40 23.87 -1.10
C THR A 241 10.84 22.42 -1.08
N LEU A 242 10.31 21.56 -1.96
CA LEU A 242 10.66 20.14 -2.01
C LEU A 242 12.10 19.94 -2.51
N PRO A 243 13.00 19.33 -1.73
CA PRO A 243 14.38 19.12 -2.13
C PRO A 243 14.48 18.19 -3.33
N GLU A 244 15.58 18.30 -4.08
CA GLU A 244 15.87 17.37 -5.18
C GLU A 244 16.31 16.01 -4.64
N LEU A 245 15.77 14.93 -5.22
CA LEU A 245 16.20 13.57 -4.90
C LEU A 245 17.50 13.28 -5.65
N ARG A 246 18.58 13.01 -4.92
CA ARG A 246 19.89 12.64 -5.49
C ARG A 246 20.46 11.42 -4.78
N PHE A 247 20.79 10.39 -5.55
CA PHE A 247 21.57 9.25 -5.06
C PHE A 247 23.05 9.66 -4.93
N LYS A 248 23.58 9.67 -3.70
CA LYS A 248 25.00 9.98 -3.46
C LYS A 248 25.89 8.76 -3.47
N HIS A 249 25.46 7.68 -2.82
CA HIS A 249 26.23 6.46 -2.66
C HIS A 249 25.31 5.25 -2.81
N ILE A 250 25.83 4.22 -3.46
CA ILE A 250 25.18 2.90 -3.57
C ILE A 250 26.02 1.93 -2.75
N TYR A 251 25.40 1.34 -1.72
CA TYR A 251 26.01 0.32 -0.89
C TYR A 251 25.48 -1.05 -1.31
N ILE A 252 26.39 -1.96 -1.64
CA ILE A 252 26.07 -3.30 -2.10
C ILE A 252 26.47 -4.28 -0.99
N GLN A 253 25.51 -5.07 -0.51
CA GLN A 253 25.73 -6.11 0.51
C GLN A 253 25.42 -7.48 -0.08
N GLY A 254 26.17 -8.51 0.32
CA GLY A 254 25.95 -9.90 -0.12
C GLY A 254 26.50 -10.25 -1.50
N ALA A 255 27.12 -9.30 -2.21
CA ALA A 255 27.84 -9.56 -3.46
C ALA A 255 29.31 -9.88 -3.18
N ASN A 256 29.85 -10.89 -3.87
CA ASN A 256 31.28 -11.21 -3.82
C ASN A 256 32.13 -10.12 -4.52
N PRO A 257 33.47 -10.11 -4.37
CA PRO A 257 34.32 -9.04 -4.91
C PRO A 257 34.14 -8.79 -6.41
N TYR A 258 34.03 -9.86 -7.22
CA TYR A 258 33.82 -9.75 -8.67
C TYR A 258 32.46 -9.17 -9.04
N GLN A 259 31.41 -9.55 -8.31
CA GLN A 259 30.07 -9.00 -8.50
C GLN A 259 30.02 -7.52 -8.12
N GLN A 260 30.71 -7.12 -7.04
CA GLN A 260 30.79 -5.71 -6.67
C GLN A 260 31.54 -4.88 -7.71
N GLU A 261 32.60 -5.42 -8.29
CA GLU A 261 33.34 -4.75 -9.37
C GLU A 261 32.48 -4.55 -10.62
N TYR A 262 31.66 -5.55 -10.97
CA TYR A 262 30.70 -5.45 -12.08
C TYR A 262 29.60 -4.40 -11.81
N ILE A 263 29.03 -4.36 -10.61
CA ILE A 263 27.93 -3.43 -10.27
C ILE A 263 28.43 -1.98 -10.11
N ARG A 264 29.73 -1.78 -9.79
CA ARG A 264 30.32 -0.44 -9.69
C ARG A 264 30.63 0.20 -11.05
N LYS A 265 30.68 -0.59 -12.13
CA LYS A 265 30.82 -0.08 -13.51
C LYS A 265 29.47 0.34 -14.06
#